data_AF-A0A9D8QNS1-F1
#
_entry.id   AF-A0A9D8QNS1-F1
#
_cell.length_a   1.000
_cell.length_b   1.000
_cell.length_c   1.000
_cell.angle_alpha   90.00
_cell.angle_beta   90.00
_cell.angle_gamma   90.00
#
_symmetry.space_group_name_H-M   'P 1'
#
loop_
_entity.id
_entity.type
_entity.pdbx_description
1 polymer ?
#
loop_
_entity_poly.entity_id
_entity_poly.type
_entity_poly.pdbx_seq_one_letter_code
_entity_poly.pdbx_strand_id
1 'polypeptide(L)'
;MAINAATFSTAVQSLSNRKEISNNQTPMEAQKSFANTLKEAIDKVNDYQVQSDTLTNKLIQGENVELHDVMIAAQKANITLNATVEIRNKVIEAYQEIMRMTV
;
A
#
# COMPACT_ATOMS: atom_id res chain seq x y z
N MET A 1 -52.89 -6.29 31.56
CA MET A 1 -52.05 -5.96 30.39
C MET A 1 -50.93 -5.04 30.88
N ALA A 2 -49.82 -5.60 31.36
CA ALA A 2 -48.69 -4.82 31.88
C ALA A 2 -47.62 -4.74 30.79
N ILE A 3 -47.42 -3.55 30.24
CA ILE A 3 -46.34 -3.27 29.30
C ILE A 3 -45.04 -3.31 30.13
N ASN A 4 -44.31 -4.41 29.98
CA ASN A 4 -43.13 -4.75 30.76
C ASN A 4 -41.97 -3.81 30.39
N ALA A 5 -41.47 -3.03 31.36
CA ALA A 5 -40.32 -2.12 31.21
C ALA A 5 -39.03 -2.81 30.71
N ALA A 6 -39.00 -4.15 30.70
CA ALA A 6 -37.93 -4.98 30.16
C ALA A 6 -37.76 -4.86 28.63
N THR A 7 -38.81 -4.53 27.87
CA THR A 7 -38.68 -4.39 26.40
C THR A 7 -38.01 -3.09 25.98
N PHE A 8 -38.10 -2.02 26.77
CA PHE A 8 -37.43 -0.75 26.49
C PHE A 8 -35.93 -0.80 26.81
N SER A 9 -35.54 -1.52 27.87
CA SER A 9 -34.13 -1.77 28.21
C SER A 9 -33.41 -2.55 27.10
N THR A 10 -34.08 -3.53 26.48
CA THR A 10 -33.52 -4.33 25.39
C THR A 10 -33.32 -3.51 24.11
N ALA A 11 -34.22 -2.57 23.81
CA ALA A 11 -34.08 -1.66 22.67
C ALA A 11 -32.90 -0.68 22.87
N VAL A 12 -32.70 -0.15 24.08
CA VAL A 12 -31.57 0.76 24.40
C VAL A 12 -30.23 0.00 24.44
N GLN A 13 -30.23 -1.26 24.88
CA GLN A 13 -29.04 -2.13 24.85
C GLN A 13 -28.56 -2.41 23.41
N SER A 14 -29.48 -2.53 22.46
CA SER A 14 -29.14 -2.76 21.05
C SER A 14 -28.50 -1.54 20.35
N LEU A 15 -28.74 -0.33 20.85
CA LEU A 15 -28.10 0.91 20.36
C LEU A 15 -26.69 1.11 20.91
N SER A 16 -26.37 0.50 22.07
CA SER A 16 -25.01 0.51 22.65
C SER A 16 -24.06 -0.47 21.96
N ASN A 17 -24.59 -1.41 21.17
CA ASN A 17 -23.84 -2.40 20.41
C ASN A 17 -23.64 -2.01 18.93
N ARG A 18 -23.83 -0.73 18.57
CA ARG A 18 -23.33 -0.20 17.29
C ARG A 18 -21.81 -0.23 17.35
N LYS A 19 -21.28 -1.41 17.03
CA LYS A 19 -19.92 -1.74 16.62
C LYS A 19 -19.17 -0.47 16.24
N GLU A 20 -18.48 0.09 17.23
CA GLU A 20 -17.28 0.86 17.03
C GLU A 20 -16.53 0.18 15.88
N ILE A 21 -16.34 0.89 14.77
CA ILE A 21 -15.36 0.50 13.77
C ILE A 21 -14.03 0.75 14.47
N SER A 22 -13.69 -0.15 15.40
CA SER A 22 -12.42 -0.20 16.07
C SER A 22 -11.44 -0.66 14.99
N ASN A 23 -10.91 0.31 14.26
CA ASN A 23 -9.69 0.13 13.51
C ASN A 23 -8.55 0.03 14.54
N ASN A 24 -8.55 -1.06 15.30
CA ASN A 24 -7.55 -1.36 16.32
C ASN A 24 -6.28 -1.92 15.68
N GLN A 25 -5.89 -1.40 14.52
CA GLN A 25 -4.55 -1.64 14.01
C GLN A 25 -3.59 -0.93 14.95
N THR A 26 -2.87 -1.71 15.75
CA THR A 26 -1.79 -1.16 16.54
C THR A 26 -0.80 -0.45 15.59
N PRO A 27 -0.10 0.62 16.03
CA PRO A 27 0.93 1.27 15.21
C PRO A 27 1.92 0.27 14.59
N MET A 28 2.18 -0.84 15.30
CA MET A 28 3.02 -1.95 14.86
C MET A 28 2.40 -2.80 13.71
N GLU A 29 1.09 -3.05 13.72
CA GLU A 29 0.41 -3.75 12.61
C GLU A 29 0.30 -2.87 11.36
N ALA A 30 0.02 -1.58 11.53
CA ALA A 30 0.03 -0.62 10.44
C ALA A 30 1.43 -0.51 9.80
N GLN A 31 2.49 -0.46 10.62
CA GLN A 31 3.88 -0.46 10.17
C GLN A 31 4.22 -1.74 9.39
N LYS A 32 3.80 -2.91 9.87
CA LYS A 32 4.04 -4.20 9.19
C LYS A 32 3.31 -4.30 7.86
N SER A 33 2.03 -3.90 7.81
CA SER A 33 1.24 -3.86 6.57
C SER A 33 1.90 -2.94 5.55
N PHE A 34 2.31 -1.76 5.99
CA PHE A 34 2.99 -0.80 5.13
C PHE A 34 4.34 -1.32 4.62
N ALA A 35 5.17 -1.92 5.49
CA ALA A 35 6.46 -2.49 5.11
C ALA A 35 6.31 -3.59 4.05
N ASN A 36 5.26 -4.41 4.15
CA ASN A 36 4.92 -5.40 3.13
C ASN A 36 4.54 -4.74 1.80
N THR A 37 3.68 -3.71 1.81
CA THR A 37 3.32 -2.97 0.59
C THR A 37 4.53 -2.28 -0.05
N LEU A 38 5.43 -1.71 0.76
CA LEU A 38 6.67 -1.12 0.26
C LEU A 38 7.58 -2.16 -0.37
N LYS A 39 7.70 -3.34 0.27
CA LYS A 39 8.45 -4.46 -0.29
C LYS A 39 7.88 -4.88 -1.64
N GLU A 40 6.56 -5.06 -1.74
CA GLU A 40 5.89 -5.38 -3.01
C GLU A 40 6.10 -4.30 -4.07
N ALA A 41 6.11 -3.02 -3.68
CA ALA A 41 6.37 -1.92 -4.61
C ALA A 41 7.80 -1.95 -5.15
N ILE A 42 8.80 -2.22 -4.29
CA ILE A 42 10.20 -2.39 -4.69
C ILE A 42 10.36 -3.59 -5.62
N ASP A 43 9.74 -4.72 -5.27
CA ASP A 43 9.77 -5.93 -6.10
C ASP A 43 9.15 -5.64 -7.48
N LYS A 44 8.05 -4.87 -7.55
CA LYS A 44 7.44 -4.40 -8.81
C LYS A 44 8.34 -3.47 -9.63
N VAL A 45 9.10 -2.58 -9.00
CA VAL A 45 10.06 -1.72 -9.72
C VAL A 45 11.11 -2.58 -10.40
N ASN A 46 11.64 -3.57 -9.69
CA ASN A 46 12.60 -4.52 -10.24
C ASN A 46 12.00 -5.27 -11.45
N ASP A 47 10.75 -5.74 -11.35
CA ASP A 47 10.08 -6.39 -12.47
C ASP A 47 9.95 -5.49 -13.70
N TYR A 48 9.61 -4.20 -13.51
CA TYR A 48 9.54 -3.25 -14.63
C TYR A 48 10.90 -2.96 -15.24
N GLN A 49 11.97 -2.90 -14.44
CA GLN A 49 13.34 -2.77 -14.93
C GLN A 49 13.75 -3.98 -15.78
N VAL A 50 13.58 -5.20 -15.25
CA VAL A 50 13.89 -6.44 -15.97
C VAL A 50 13.08 -6.56 -17.26
N GLN A 51 11.81 -6.16 -17.25
CA GLN A 51 10.97 -6.14 -18.44
C GLN A 51 11.48 -5.15 -19.49
N SER A 52 11.85 -3.93 -19.08
CA SER A 52 12.45 -2.92 -19.96
C SER A 52 13.76 -3.43 -20.58
N ASP A 53 14.62 -4.05 -19.78
CA ASP A 53 15.90 -4.61 -20.26
C ASP A 53 15.68 -5.78 -21.21
N THR A 54 14.68 -6.62 -20.93
CA THR A 54 14.31 -7.74 -21.81
C THR A 54 13.84 -7.22 -23.16
N LEU A 55 12.94 -6.23 -23.18
CA LEU A 55 12.42 -5.64 -24.42
C LEU A 55 13.53 -4.92 -25.21
N THR A 56 14.44 -4.23 -24.51
CA THR A 56 15.62 -3.61 -25.11
C THR A 56 16.52 -4.65 -25.77
N ASN A 57 16.81 -5.76 -25.07
CA ASN A 57 17.64 -6.83 -25.61
C ASN A 57 17.01 -7.49 -26.84
N LYS A 58 15.69 -7.74 -26.82
CA LYS A 58 14.96 -8.30 -27.95
C LYS A 58 14.98 -7.37 -29.17
N LEU A 59 14.81 -6.07 -28.94
CA LEU A 59 14.91 -5.06 -30.00
C LEU A 59 16.31 -5.06 -30.64
N ILE A 60 17.37 -5.09 -29.84
CA ILE A 60 18.76 -5.10 -30.35
C ILE A 60 19.07 -6.42 -31.10
N GLN A 61 18.47 -7.53 -30.69
CA GLN A 61 18.57 -8.83 -31.36
C GLN A 61 17.77 -8.90 -32.68
N GLY A 62 16.97 -7.88 -33.00
CA GLY A 62 16.13 -7.85 -34.19
C GLY A 62 14.90 -8.75 -34.10
N GLU A 63 14.46 -9.11 -32.88
CA GLU A 63 13.17 -9.78 -32.66
C GLU A 63 12.01 -8.84 -33.01
N ASN A 64 10.80 -9.41 -33.12
CA ASN A 64 9.57 -8.67 -33.43
C ASN A 64 9.08 -7.85 -32.22
N VAL A 65 9.85 -6.84 -31.82
CA VAL A 65 9.52 -5.90 -30.75
C VAL A 65 9.54 -4.50 -31.33
N GLU A 66 8.47 -3.74 -31.12
CA GLU A 66 8.39 -2.39 -31.64
C GLU A 66 9.15 -1.42 -30.72
N LEU A 67 9.87 -0.45 -31.31
CA LEU A 67 10.64 0.53 -30.56
C LEU A 67 9.79 1.26 -29.50
N HIS A 68 8.52 1.51 -29.81
CA HIS A 68 7.61 2.22 -28.92
C HIS A 68 7.30 1.42 -27.65
N ASP A 69 7.24 0.08 -27.72
CA ASP A 69 7.03 -0.77 -26.54
C ASP A 69 8.21 -0.70 -25.59
N VAL A 70 9.43 -0.69 -26.13
CA VAL A 70 10.66 -0.50 -25.34
C VAL A 70 10.64 0.86 -24.65
N MET A 71 10.26 1.92 -25.38
CA MET A 71 10.17 3.27 -24.82
C MET A 71 9.10 3.37 -23.72
N ILE A 72 7.93 2.77 -23.91
CA ILE A 72 6.86 2.75 -22.90
C ILE A 72 7.32 1.98 -21.65
N ALA A 73 7.94 0.82 -21.84
CA ALA A 73 8.45 0.02 -20.73
C ALA A 73 9.52 0.77 -19.93
N ALA A 74 10.46 1.43 -20.61
CA ALA A 74 11.49 2.26 -19.99
C ALA A 74 10.90 3.46 -19.22
N GLN A 75 9.91 4.15 -19.81
CA GLN A 75 9.21 5.24 -19.12
C GLN A 75 8.46 4.75 -17.88
N LYS A 76 7.79 3.60 -17.97
CA LYS A 76 7.08 2.99 -16.86
C LYS A 76 8.03 2.62 -15.71
N ALA A 77 9.17 2.02 -16.03
CA ALA A 77 10.21 1.71 -15.07
C ALA A 77 10.73 2.98 -14.37
N ASN A 78 11.00 4.06 -15.13
CA ASN A 78 11.46 5.33 -14.59
C ASN A 78 10.44 5.99 -13.64
N ILE A 79 9.18 6.11 -14.06
CA ILE A 79 8.11 6.71 -13.25
C ILE A 79 7.91 5.89 -11.96
N THR A 80 7.88 4.56 -12.05
CA THR A 80 7.68 3.69 -10.89
C THR A 80 8.86 3.78 -9.91
N LEU A 81 10.09 3.86 -10.43
CA LEU A 81 11.28 4.06 -9.60
C LEU A 81 11.20 5.39 -8.84
N ASN A 82 10.87 6.49 -9.52
CA ASN A 82 10.73 7.81 -8.88
C ASN A 82 9.66 7.79 -7.78
N ALA A 83 8.50 7.20 -8.07
CA ALA A 83 7.44 7.04 -7.08
C ALA A 83 7.91 6.23 -5.85
N THR A 84 8.71 5.19 -6.06
CA THR A 84 9.25 4.36 -4.98
C THR A 84 10.27 5.10 -4.13
N VAL A 85 11.09 5.96 -4.73
CA VAL A 85 12.02 6.84 -4.00
C VAL A 85 11.25 7.82 -3.10
N GLU A 86 10.19 8.44 -3.62
CA GLU A 86 9.34 9.33 -2.83
C GLU A 86 8.69 8.60 -1.65
N ILE A 87 8.17 7.39 -1.88
CA ILE A 87 7.62 6.57 -0.81
C ILE A 87 8.71 6.24 0.22
N ARG A 88 9.90 5.79 -0.20
CA ARG A 88 11.03 5.51 0.70
C ARG A 88 11.35 6.71 1.60
N ASN A 89 11.40 7.91 1.02
CA ASN A 89 11.69 9.13 1.78
C ASN A 89 10.62 9.40 2.85
N LYS A 90 9.34 9.33 2.46
CA LYS A 90 8.19 9.53 3.36
C LYS A 90 8.14 8.51 4.51
N VAL A 91 8.66 7.30 4.27
CA VAL A 91 8.73 6.24 5.29
C VAL A 91 9.81 6.49 6.31
N ILE A 92 10.96 6.96 5.86
CA ILE A 92 12.04 7.37 6.75
C ILE A 92 11.55 8.53 7.62
N GLU A 93 10.85 9.51 7.03
CA GLU A 93 10.22 10.61 7.77
C GLU A 93 9.20 10.10 8.81
N ALA A 94 8.29 9.22 8.43
CA ALA A 94 7.28 8.67 9.33
C ALA A 94 7.91 7.86 10.50
N TYR A 95 8.97 7.10 10.23
CA TYR A 95 9.72 6.40 11.27
C TYR A 95 10.39 7.39 12.25
N GLN A 96 11.00 8.46 11.72
CA GLN A 96 11.61 9.50 12.54
C GLN A 96 10.56 10.21 13.42
N GLU A 97 9.35 10.46 12.90
CA GLU A 97 8.28 11.13 13.66
C GLU A 97 7.79 10.28 14.84
N ILE A 98 7.57 8.98 14.66
CA ILE A 98 7.19 8.07 15.75
C ILE A 98 8.24 8.07 16.87
N MET A 99 9.53 8.08 16.50
CA MET A 99 10.63 8.14 17.48
C MET A 99 10.64 9.47 18.25
N ARG A 100 10.21 10.57 17.65
CA ARG A 100 10.10 11.89 18.30
C ARG A 100 8.89 12.03 19.20
N MET A 101 7.80 11.29 18.94
CA MET A 101 6.60 11.28 19.81
C MET A 101 6.79 10.46 21.08
N THR A 102 7.74 9.51 21.11
CA THR A 102 7.88 8.51 22.19
C THR A 102 8.95 8.90 23.24
N VAL A 103 9.52 10.10 23.17
CA VAL A 103 10.50 10.61 24.16
C VAL A 103 9.88 11.64 25.11
#